data_AF-A0A0T5NPV7-F1
#
_entry.id   AF-A0A0T5NPV7-F1
#
_cell.length_a   1.000
_cell.length_b   1.000
_cell.length_c   1.000
_cell.angle_alpha   90.00
_cell.angle_beta   90.00
_cell.angle_gamma   90.00
#
_symmetry.space_group_name_H-M   'P 1'
#
loop_
_entity.id
_entity.type
_entity.pdbx_description
1 polymer ?
#
loop_
_entity_poly.entity_id
_entity_poly.type
_entity_poly.pdbx_seq_one_letter_code
_entity_poly.pdbx_strand_id
1 'polypeptide(L)'
;MTTGSRPTDLVLMPILKAHRTEQGRLVVTQKYVDGANEYAKSWPGTVISLFKLSDKPSSDMDHVEVDGQDGSHRIELLPRSPAELAERLKSAALVVGSLSPQEKSTTDLCNRIGVPVVQVSEYTLKTEWQIIDAQVANPIVAMRRKQWAWKTERVRRRLIKLSAGLQCNGTPTFDAYRPICPEAFLYFDNRVREMDVITPQELRRKAEQLRQGAPLRLVFGGRFVPMKGALYLPEVARELRDHGVPFQLAIYGTGPDEPALRSAIERYALQDHVTIHAPIDFRSGWVPFLKEVPDLFVCCHPQGDPSSTYSEVSSCGVPIAGFDNEAFCGFQRLSGAGFLAPMKDAGKLAQVIAELHADRERLAIAAQKARAFAIQHSFEATFKRRTENYICKSLLTKT
;
A
#
# COMPACT_ATOMS: atom_id res chain seq x y z
N MET A 1 -13.48 -31.42 -34.79
CA MET A 1 -12.39 -30.67 -34.15
C MET A 1 -12.89 -29.26 -33.92
N THR A 2 -13.54 -29.01 -32.79
CA THR A 2 -13.96 -27.67 -32.38
C THR A 2 -12.71 -26.88 -32.06
N THR A 3 -12.45 -25.83 -32.84
CA THR A 3 -11.44 -24.81 -32.57
C THR A 3 -11.80 -24.12 -31.25
N GLY A 4 -11.38 -24.68 -30.13
CA GLY A 4 -11.53 -24.04 -28.83
C GLY A 4 -10.81 -22.70 -28.89
N SER A 5 -11.53 -21.60 -28.64
CA SER A 5 -10.91 -20.27 -28.61
C SER A 5 -9.75 -20.29 -27.62
N ARG A 6 -8.59 -19.78 -28.03
CA ARG A 6 -7.43 -19.67 -27.14
C ARG A 6 -7.84 -18.94 -25.86
N PRO A 7 -7.42 -19.40 -24.66
CA PRO A 7 -7.71 -18.69 -23.44
C PRO A 7 -7.07 -17.29 -23.48
N THR A 8 -7.86 -16.25 -23.20
CA THR A 8 -7.44 -14.84 -23.25
C THR A 8 -7.74 -14.07 -21.98
N ASP A 9 -8.55 -14.61 -21.07
CA ASP A 9 -9.04 -13.84 -19.92
C ASP A 9 -7.95 -13.69 -18.84
N LEU A 10 -7.89 -12.51 -18.22
CA LEU A 10 -7.22 -12.30 -16.94
C LEU A 10 -8.25 -12.37 -15.83
N VAL A 11 -8.20 -13.41 -15.00
CA VAL A 11 -9.16 -13.59 -13.91
C VAL A 11 -8.55 -13.09 -12.60
N LEU A 12 -9.12 -12.03 -12.04
CA LEU A 12 -8.75 -11.46 -10.74
C LEU A 12 -9.66 -12.04 -9.64
N MET A 13 -9.05 -12.55 -8.57
CA MET A 13 -9.75 -13.11 -7.42
C MET A 13 -9.45 -12.29 -6.16
N PRO A 14 -10.19 -11.19 -5.94
CA PRO A 14 -9.99 -10.33 -4.78
C PRO A 14 -10.34 -11.03 -3.47
N ILE A 15 -9.63 -10.67 -2.40
CA ILE A 15 -10.04 -11.00 -1.02
C ILE A 15 -11.34 -10.26 -0.65
N LEU A 16 -11.53 -9.07 -1.23
CA LEU A 16 -12.71 -8.25 -1.04
C LEU A 16 -13.97 -9.01 -1.45
N LYS A 17 -15.05 -8.80 -0.70
CA LYS A 17 -16.35 -9.38 -0.98
C LYS A 17 -17.27 -8.31 -1.56
N ALA A 18 -18.08 -8.69 -2.54
CA ALA A 18 -19.14 -7.83 -3.05
C ALA A 18 -20.39 -7.96 -2.17
N HIS A 19 -21.15 -6.89 -2.03
CA HIS A 19 -22.50 -6.93 -1.48
C HIS A 19 -23.53 -6.62 -2.56
N ARG A 20 -24.76 -7.12 -2.38
CA ARG A 20 -25.86 -6.82 -3.30
C ARG A 20 -26.70 -5.67 -2.75
N THR A 21 -27.07 -4.73 -3.61
CA THR A 21 -28.10 -3.75 -3.30
C THR A 21 -29.49 -4.39 -3.34
N GLU A 22 -30.49 -3.71 -2.79
CA GLU A 22 -31.91 -4.10 -2.90
C GLU A 22 -32.38 -4.21 -4.36
N GLN A 23 -31.72 -3.47 -5.27
CA GLN A 23 -31.98 -3.50 -6.71
C GLN A 23 -31.18 -4.60 -7.45
N GLY A 24 -30.48 -5.47 -6.72
CA GLY A 24 -29.78 -6.64 -7.27
C GLY A 24 -28.39 -6.36 -7.86
N ARG A 25 -27.92 -5.10 -7.85
CA ARG A 25 -26.57 -4.70 -8.33
C ARG A 25 -25.48 -5.10 -7.34
N LEU A 26 -24.26 -5.27 -7.84
CA LEU A 26 -23.09 -5.51 -7.00
C LEU A 26 -22.45 -4.20 -6.59
N VAL A 27 -21.99 -4.16 -5.34
CA VAL A 27 -21.25 -3.04 -4.78
C VAL A 27 -19.88 -3.51 -4.36
N VAL A 28 -18.86 -2.80 -4.82
CA VAL A 28 -17.44 -3.06 -4.60
C VAL A 28 -16.72 -1.76 -4.25
N THR A 29 -15.42 -1.80 -3.94
CA THR A 29 -14.63 -0.60 -3.63
C THR A 29 -14.15 0.09 -4.92
N GLN A 30 -14.26 1.42 -5.03
CA GLN A 30 -13.76 2.23 -6.15
C GLN A 30 -12.28 1.96 -6.40
N LYS A 31 -11.46 1.89 -5.33
CA LYS A 31 -10.02 1.64 -5.46
C LYS A 31 -9.72 0.36 -6.24
N TYR A 32 -10.49 -0.71 -5.98
CA TYR A 32 -10.34 -1.97 -6.71
C TYR A 32 -10.72 -1.83 -8.17
N VAL A 33 -11.86 -1.18 -8.45
CA VAL A 33 -12.38 -0.99 -9.81
C VAL A 33 -11.38 -0.19 -10.66
N ASP A 34 -10.82 0.88 -10.10
CA ASP A 34 -9.78 1.67 -10.78
C ASP A 34 -8.58 0.82 -11.18
N GLY A 35 -8.08 -0.03 -10.26
CA GLY A 35 -6.96 -0.92 -10.55
C GLY A 35 -7.29 -1.99 -11.60
N ALA A 36 -8.46 -2.61 -11.50
CA ALA A 36 -8.89 -3.61 -12.47
C ALA A 36 -9.09 -3.01 -13.89
N ASN A 37 -9.64 -1.80 -13.97
CA ASN A 37 -9.74 -1.05 -15.21
C ASN A 37 -8.37 -0.68 -15.78
N GLU A 38 -7.39 -0.36 -14.93
CA GLU A 38 -6.03 -0.04 -15.38
C GLU A 38 -5.33 -1.27 -15.99
N TYR A 39 -5.55 -2.46 -15.44
CA TYR A 39 -5.11 -3.70 -16.10
C TYR A 39 -5.78 -3.88 -17.47
N ALA A 40 -7.08 -3.61 -17.56
CA ALA A 40 -7.86 -3.80 -18.78
C ALA A 40 -7.45 -2.88 -19.94
N LYS A 41 -6.67 -1.82 -19.68
CA LYS A 41 -6.07 -0.98 -20.73
C LYS A 41 -4.88 -1.63 -21.43
N SER A 42 -4.19 -2.55 -20.75
CA SER A 42 -2.92 -3.13 -21.22
C SER A 42 -2.97 -4.65 -21.39
N TRP A 43 -3.97 -5.32 -20.80
CA TRP A 43 -4.19 -6.74 -20.98
C TRP A 43 -4.81 -7.03 -22.37
N PRO A 44 -4.31 -8.01 -23.15
CA PRO A 44 -4.81 -8.26 -24.51
C PRO A 44 -6.24 -8.82 -24.60
N GLY A 45 -6.74 -9.43 -23.54
CA GLY A 45 -8.07 -10.02 -23.47
C GLY A 45 -9.02 -9.28 -22.53
N THR A 46 -10.05 -9.97 -22.04
CA THR A 46 -10.96 -9.42 -21.04
C THR A 46 -10.38 -9.61 -19.63
N VAL A 47 -10.47 -8.58 -18.79
CA VAL A 47 -10.20 -8.69 -17.35
C VAL A 47 -11.51 -9.04 -16.65
N ILE A 48 -11.53 -10.11 -15.88
CA ILE A 48 -12.71 -10.56 -15.13
C ILE A 48 -12.40 -10.59 -13.65
N SER A 49 -13.22 -9.94 -12.85
CA SER A 49 -13.14 -10.00 -11.38
C SER A 49 -14.19 -10.96 -10.82
N LEU A 50 -13.76 -12.01 -10.13
CA LEU A 50 -14.65 -13.00 -9.48
C LEU A 50 -14.81 -12.70 -7.99
N PHE A 51 -15.95 -12.13 -7.59
CA PHE A 51 -16.20 -11.75 -6.21
C PHE A 51 -16.97 -12.80 -5.41
N LYS A 52 -16.56 -13.02 -4.16
CA LYS A 52 -17.39 -13.71 -3.16
C LYS A 52 -18.48 -12.75 -2.66
N LEU A 53 -19.69 -13.24 -2.47
CA LEU A 53 -20.78 -12.48 -1.84
C LEU A 53 -20.59 -12.38 -0.32
N SER A 54 -20.99 -11.25 0.24
CA SER A 54 -21.13 -11.03 1.67
C SER A 54 -22.52 -10.48 1.96
N ASP A 55 -23.17 -11.02 3.01
CA ASP A 55 -24.46 -10.51 3.50
C ASP A 55 -24.29 -9.23 4.34
N LYS A 56 -23.04 -8.86 4.67
CA LYS A 56 -22.70 -7.64 5.41
C LYS A 56 -21.89 -6.69 4.52
N PRO A 57 -22.20 -5.39 4.49
CA PRO A 57 -21.38 -4.41 3.80
C PRO A 57 -19.96 -4.38 4.39
N SER A 58 -18.95 -4.13 3.55
CA SER A 58 -17.58 -3.98 4.05
C SER A 58 -17.43 -2.68 4.83
N SER A 59 -16.39 -2.59 5.67
CA SER A 59 -16.08 -1.36 6.43
C SER A 59 -15.33 -0.31 5.60
N ASP A 60 -15.12 -0.55 4.31
CA ASP A 60 -14.44 0.39 3.42
C ASP A 60 -15.36 1.58 3.15
N MET A 61 -14.81 2.77 2.91
CA MET A 61 -15.60 4.01 2.76
C MET A 61 -15.77 4.44 1.29
N ASP A 62 -15.32 3.64 0.34
CA ASP A 62 -15.28 3.95 -1.10
C ASP A 62 -16.17 3.01 -1.94
N HIS A 63 -17.38 2.69 -1.46
CA HIS A 63 -18.29 1.80 -2.17
C HIS A 63 -18.86 2.41 -3.45
N VAL A 64 -18.91 1.60 -4.52
CA VAL A 64 -19.49 1.96 -5.81
C VAL A 64 -20.35 0.84 -6.34
N GLU A 65 -21.52 1.21 -6.87
CA GLU A 65 -22.36 0.29 -7.62
C GLU A 65 -21.75 0.05 -8.99
N VAL A 66 -21.62 -1.21 -9.37
CA VAL A 66 -21.12 -1.61 -10.68
C VAL A 66 -22.22 -2.29 -11.48
N ASP A 67 -22.42 -1.83 -12.71
CA ASP A 67 -23.27 -2.52 -13.68
C ASP A 67 -22.42 -3.55 -14.43
N GLY A 68 -22.68 -4.83 -14.21
CA GLY A 68 -21.72 -5.91 -14.40
C GLY A 68 -21.48 -6.36 -15.85
N GLN A 69 -21.58 -5.50 -16.87
CA GLN A 69 -21.62 -5.98 -18.26
C GLN A 69 -20.85 -5.18 -19.33
N ASP A 70 -20.51 -3.90 -19.14
CA ASP A 70 -19.91 -3.09 -20.23
C ASP A 70 -18.41 -2.80 -20.06
N GLY A 71 -17.63 -3.18 -21.08
CA GLY A 71 -16.22 -2.81 -21.23
C GLY A 71 -15.21 -3.98 -21.19
N SER A 72 -13.92 -3.62 -21.16
CA SER A 72 -12.79 -4.55 -21.09
C SER A 72 -12.57 -5.16 -19.70
N HIS A 73 -13.26 -4.66 -18.67
CA HIS A 73 -13.30 -5.23 -17.33
C HIS A 73 -14.74 -5.64 -16.98
N ARG A 74 -14.92 -6.91 -16.60
CA ARG A 74 -16.22 -7.48 -16.20
C ARG A 74 -16.17 -7.94 -14.75
N ILE A 75 -17.29 -7.81 -14.05
CA ILE A 75 -17.43 -8.23 -12.65
C ILE A 75 -18.46 -9.35 -12.59
N GLU A 76 -18.05 -10.50 -12.10
CA GLU A 76 -18.86 -11.70 -11.99
C GLU A 76 -18.83 -12.23 -10.54
N LEU A 77 -19.79 -13.08 -10.22
CA LEU A 77 -19.81 -13.79 -8.95
C LEU A 77 -18.94 -15.04 -9.01
N LEU A 78 -18.17 -15.27 -7.96
CA LEU A 78 -17.41 -16.50 -7.81
C LEU A 78 -18.38 -17.70 -7.78
N PRO A 79 -18.25 -18.67 -8.70
CA PRO A 79 -19.09 -19.87 -8.70
C PRO A 79 -19.00 -20.63 -7.39
N ARG A 80 -20.12 -21.22 -6.96
CA ARG A 80 -20.22 -21.93 -5.67
C ARG A 80 -19.64 -23.34 -5.75
N SER A 81 -19.75 -23.99 -6.90
CA SER A 81 -19.25 -25.35 -7.10
C SER A 81 -17.86 -25.36 -7.73
N PRO A 82 -16.95 -26.27 -7.32
CA PRO A 82 -15.65 -26.42 -7.97
C PRO A 82 -15.73 -26.77 -9.46
N ALA A 83 -16.81 -27.44 -9.89
CA ALA A 83 -17.03 -27.81 -11.29
C ALA A 83 -17.38 -26.59 -12.15
N GLU A 84 -18.30 -25.72 -11.69
CA GLU A 84 -18.61 -24.45 -12.36
C GLU A 84 -17.40 -23.54 -12.42
N LEU A 85 -16.62 -23.46 -11.32
CA LEU A 85 -15.39 -22.68 -11.30
C LEU A 85 -14.37 -23.23 -12.32
N ALA A 86 -14.20 -24.55 -12.38
CA ALA A 86 -13.30 -25.18 -13.36
C ALA A 86 -13.71 -24.85 -14.80
N GLU A 87 -15.01 -24.91 -15.10
CA GLU A 87 -15.53 -24.56 -16.41
C GLU A 87 -15.27 -23.09 -16.75
N ARG A 88 -15.55 -22.18 -15.81
CA ARG A 88 -15.34 -20.74 -15.99
C ARG A 88 -13.87 -20.39 -16.24
N LEU A 89 -12.96 -21.11 -15.59
CA LEU A 89 -11.53 -20.86 -15.70
C LEU A 89 -10.90 -21.41 -16.98
N LYS A 90 -11.62 -22.17 -17.82
CA LYS A 90 -11.09 -22.67 -19.10
C LYS A 90 -10.73 -21.55 -20.09
N SER A 91 -11.41 -20.40 -20.04
CA SER A 91 -11.07 -19.24 -20.87
C SER A 91 -9.96 -18.37 -20.28
N ALA A 92 -9.50 -18.65 -19.05
CA ALA A 92 -8.49 -17.87 -18.36
C ALA A 92 -7.08 -18.18 -18.89
N ALA A 93 -6.42 -17.16 -19.42
CA ALA A 93 -5.00 -17.24 -19.73
C ALA A 93 -4.14 -17.10 -18.47
N LEU A 94 -4.67 -16.45 -17.42
CA LEU A 94 -4.04 -16.30 -16.12
C LEU A 94 -5.09 -16.08 -15.03
N VAL A 95 -4.86 -16.67 -13.85
CA VAL A 95 -5.59 -16.35 -12.61
C VAL A 95 -4.67 -15.60 -11.65
N VAL A 96 -5.17 -14.52 -11.07
CA VAL A 96 -4.48 -13.73 -10.03
C VAL A 96 -5.22 -13.89 -8.72
N GLY A 97 -4.54 -14.45 -7.72
CA GLY A 97 -5.08 -14.67 -6.38
C GLY A 97 -4.24 -13.99 -5.31
N SER A 98 -4.81 -13.78 -4.13
CA SER A 98 -4.03 -13.37 -2.97
C SER A 98 -3.26 -14.54 -2.36
N LEU A 99 -2.04 -14.29 -1.87
CA LEU A 99 -1.24 -15.28 -1.16
C LEU A 99 -1.84 -15.60 0.23
N SER A 100 -2.86 -16.42 0.24
CA SER A 100 -3.65 -16.71 1.43
C SER A 100 -4.14 -18.17 1.47
N PRO A 101 -4.28 -18.80 2.66
CA PRO A 101 -4.78 -20.17 2.76
C PRO A 101 -6.16 -20.39 2.14
N GLN A 102 -7.02 -19.35 2.09
CA GLN A 102 -8.35 -19.43 1.47
C GLN A 102 -8.27 -19.71 -0.04
N GLU A 103 -7.16 -19.35 -0.69
CA GLU A 103 -6.96 -19.55 -2.13
C GLU A 103 -6.28 -20.89 -2.46
N LYS A 104 -6.07 -21.75 -1.45
CA LYS A 104 -5.47 -23.07 -1.65
C LYS A 104 -6.28 -23.95 -2.60
N SER A 105 -7.60 -24.05 -2.39
CA SER A 105 -8.46 -24.90 -3.23
C SER A 105 -8.51 -24.42 -4.67
N THR A 106 -8.57 -23.10 -4.87
CA THR A 106 -8.52 -22.46 -6.18
C THR A 106 -7.19 -22.75 -6.87
N THR A 107 -6.07 -22.55 -6.17
CA THR A 107 -4.73 -22.78 -6.73
C THR A 107 -4.49 -24.25 -7.09
N ASP A 108 -4.95 -25.17 -6.24
CA ASP A 108 -4.91 -26.61 -6.52
C ASP A 108 -5.79 -26.94 -7.76
N LEU A 109 -6.96 -26.31 -7.91
CA LEU A 109 -7.83 -26.49 -9.07
C LEU A 109 -7.17 -26.00 -10.37
N CYS A 110 -6.67 -24.76 -10.39
CA CYS A 110 -6.01 -24.16 -11.55
C CYS A 110 -4.84 -25.03 -12.04
N ASN A 111 -4.02 -25.53 -11.10
CA ASN A 111 -2.93 -26.44 -11.43
C ASN A 111 -3.41 -27.76 -12.06
N ARG A 112 -4.52 -28.33 -11.58
CA ARG A 112 -5.10 -29.55 -12.18
C ARG A 112 -5.61 -29.33 -13.61
N ILE A 113 -6.15 -28.14 -13.91
CA ILE A 113 -6.70 -27.81 -15.23
C ILE A 113 -5.69 -27.10 -16.15
N GLY A 114 -4.43 -26.94 -15.71
CA GLY A 114 -3.36 -26.34 -16.51
C GLY A 114 -3.41 -24.81 -16.64
N VAL A 115 -4.19 -24.11 -15.81
CA VAL A 115 -4.28 -22.64 -15.82
C VAL A 115 -3.23 -22.06 -14.86
N PRO A 116 -2.34 -21.16 -15.32
CA PRO A 116 -1.32 -20.57 -14.47
C PRO A 116 -1.93 -19.62 -13.44
N VAL A 117 -1.35 -19.62 -12.23
CA VAL A 117 -1.75 -18.73 -11.14
C VAL A 117 -0.59 -17.82 -10.77
N VAL A 118 -0.83 -16.51 -10.66
CA VAL A 118 0.11 -15.58 -10.01
C VAL A 118 -0.49 -15.14 -8.67
N GLN A 119 0.31 -15.26 -7.61
CA GLN A 119 -0.11 -14.85 -6.27
C GLN A 119 0.31 -13.41 -6.01
N VAL A 120 -0.51 -12.66 -5.28
CA VAL A 120 -0.20 -11.31 -4.79
C VAL A 120 -0.03 -11.37 -3.29
N SER A 121 1.10 -10.89 -2.78
CA SER A 121 1.42 -10.87 -1.36
C SER A 121 1.63 -9.45 -0.85
N GLU A 122 1.15 -9.19 0.36
CA GLU A 122 1.33 -7.92 1.08
C GLU A 122 1.99 -8.12 2.45
N TYR A 123 1.75 -9.26 3.10
CA TYR A 123 2.19 -9.50 4.47
C TYR A 123 3.17 -10.66 4.59
N THR A 124 4.11 -10.49 5.52
CA THR A 124 4.98 -11.56 6.00
C THR A 124 4.43 -12.14 7.30
N LEU A 125 4.93 -13.32 7.70
CA LEU A 125 4.65 -13.87 9.04
C LEU A 125 5.00 -12.87 10.16
N LYS A 126 6.10 -12.14 10.02
CA LYS A 126 6.54 -11.15 11.01
C LYS A 126 5.56 -9.99 11.12
N THR A 127 5.09 -9.46 9.98
CA THR A 127 4.06 -8.41 9.95
C THR A 127 2.77 -8.89 10.59
N GLU A 128 2.34 -10.14 10.32
CA GLU A 128 1.15 -10.71 10.97
C GLU A 128 1.31 -10.83 12.48
N TRP A 129 2.48 -11.19 12.97
CA TRP A 129 2.75 -11.23 14.40
C TRP A 129 2.73 -9.82 15.03
N GLN A 130 3.24 -8.80 14.34
CA GLN A 130 3.13 -7.40 14.78
C GLN A 130 1.66 -6.96 14.89
N ILE A 131 0.82 -7.32 13.90
CA ILE A 131 -0.62 -7.04 13.93
C ILE A 131 -1.28 -7.75 15.12
N ILE A 132 -0.95 -9.02 15.36
CA ILE A 132 -1.48 -9.77 16.51
C ILE A 132 -1.09 -9.10 17.83
N ASP A 133 0.17 -8.70 18.00
CA ASP A 133 0.66 -8.06 19.22
C ASP A 133 0.01 -6.69 19.45
N ALA A 134 -0.33 -5.96 18.39
CA ALA A 134 -1.01 -4.67 18.50
C ALA A 134 -2.52 -4.80 18.82
N GLN A 135 -3.17 -5.90 18.43
CA GLN A 135 -4.63 -6.07 18.54
C GLN A 135 -5.08 -6.95 19.71
N VAL A 136 -4.20 -7.79 20.24
CA VAL A 136 -4.57 -8.86 21.18
C VAL A 136 -3.86 -8.67 22.52
N ALA A 137 -4.59 -8.11 23.49
CA ALA A 137 -4.08 -7.93 24.85
C ALA A 137 -3.88 -9.27 25.60
N ASN A 138 -4.69 -10.30 25.32
CA ASN A 138 -4.61 -11.58 26.01
C ASN A 138 -3.44 -12.45 25.46
N PRO A 139 -2.43 -12.78 26.29
CA PRO A 139 -1.22 -13.47 25.82
C PRO A 139 -1.48 -14.89 25.31
N ILE A 140 -2.45 -15.61 25.88
CA ILE A 140 -2.80 -16.98 25.45
C ILE A 140 -3.45 -16.93 24.07
N VAL A 141 -4.36 -15.98 23.86
CA VAL A 141 -5.02 -15.77 22.56
C VAL A 141 -3.99 -15.32 21.52
N ALA A 142 -3.09 -14.42 21.88
CA ALA A 142 -2.00 -13.97 21.01
C ALA A 142 -1.11 -15.15 20.60
N MET A 143 -0.68 -15.99 21.54
CA MET A 143 0.13 -17.17 21.25
C MET A 143 -0.57 -18.16 20.30
N ARG A 144 -1.86 -18.46 20.54
CA ARG A 144 -2.65 -19.32 19.65
C ARG A 144 -2.76 -18.75 18.23
N ARG A 145 -2.99 -17.44 18.09
CA ARG A 145 -3.02 -16.76 16.78
C ARG A 145 -1.67 -16.77 16.08
N LYS A 146 -0.56 -16.56 16.82
CA LYS A 146 0.80 -16.65 16.27
C LYS A 146 1.13 -18.05 15.76
N GLN A 147 0.75 -19.09 16.51
CA GLN A 147 0.87 -20.49 16.07
C GLN A 147 0.07 -20.77 14.80
N TRP A 148 -1.15 -20.22 14.70
CA TRP A 148 -1.96 -20.34 13.49
C TRP A 148 -1.30 -19.62 12.30
N ALA A 149 -0.83 -18.38 12.47
CA ALA A 149 -0.11 -17.64 11.44
C ALA A 149 1.13 -18.41 10.95
N TRP A 150 1.88 -19.05 11.85
CA TRP A 150 3.02 -19.89 11.49
C TRP A 150 2.64 -21.15 10.71
N LYS A 151 1.51 -21.80 11.04
CA LYS A 151 0.98 -22.92 10.23
C LYS A 151 0.54 -22.44 8.85
N THR A 152 -0.12 -21.29 8.79
CA THR A 152 -0.55 -20.61 7.56
C THR A 152 0.63 -20.26 6.65
N GLU A 153 1.76 -19.82 7.22
CA GLU A 153 3.00 -19.55 6.47
C GLU A 153 3.49 -20.78 5.69
N ARG A 154 3.36 -22.00 6.24
CA ARG A 154 3.70 -23.24 5.50
C ARG A 154 2.82 -23.43 4.27
N VAL A 155 1.54 -23.09 4.37
CA VAL A 155 0.60 -23.13 3.24
C VAL A 155 0.99 -22.09 2.19
N ARG A 156 1.30 -20.85 2.58
CA ARG A 156 1.76 -19.80 1.67
C ARG A 156 2.99 -20.22 0.88
N ARG A 157 4.02 -20.75 1.55
CA ARG A 157 5.23 -21.25 0.89
C ARG A 157 4.94 -22.37 -0.11
N ARG A 158 3.97 -23.26 0.18
CA ARG A 158 3.50 -24.26 -0.77
C ARG A 158 2.82 -23.60 -1.98
N LEU A 159 1.94 -22.63 -1.75
CA LEU A 159 1.24 -21.93 -2.84
C LEU A 159 2.21 -21.20 -3.76
N ILE A 160 3.24 -20.54 -3.23
CA ILE A 160 4.29 -19.90 -4.04
C ILE A 160 4.93 -20.91 -4.99
N LYS A 161 5.30 -22.10 -4.49
CA LYS A 161 5.94 -23.15 -5.29
C LYS A 161 5.02 -23.74 -6.37
N LEU A 162 3.70 -23.66 -6.17
CA LEU A 162 2.69 -24.13 -7.11
C LEU A 162 2.21 -23.04 -8.08
N SER A 163 2.71 -21.81 -7.95
CA SER A 163 2.26 -20.66 -8.73
C SER A 163 3.24 -20.39 -9.87
N ALA A 164 2.73 -19.88 -10.98
CA ALA A 164 3.53 -19.43 -12.13
C ALA A 164 4.36 -18.18 -11.80
N GLY A 165 3.94 -17.40 -10.80
CA GLY A 165 4.69 -16.25 -10.31
C GLY A 165 4.14 -15.68 -9.00
N LEU A 166 4.85 -14.68 -8.49
CA LEU A 166 4.52 -13.97 -7.27
C LEU A 166 4.72 -12.46 -7.50
N GLN A 167 3.70 -11.65 -7.24
CA GLN A 167 3.84 -10.20 -7.12
C GLN A 167 3.79 -9.79 -5.65
N CYS A 168 4.70 -8.91 -5.25
CA CYS A 168 4.92 -8.49 -3.88
C CYS A 168 4.67 -6.99 -3.75
N ASN A 169 3.69 -6.61 -2.94
CA ASN A 169 3.44 -5.22 -2.57
C ASN A 169 4.44 -4.81 -1.49
N GLY A 170 5.47 -4.07 -1.88
CA GLY A 170 6.53 -3.61 -0.99
C GLY A 170 7.65 -4.63 -0.74
N THR A 171 8.77 -4.08 -0.27
CA THR A 171 10.00 -4.83 0.00
C THR A 171 9.90 -5.91 1.08
N PRO A 172 9.10 -5.80 2.16
CA PRO A 172 9.13 -6.80 3.23
C PRO A 172 8.73 -8.18 2.72
N THR A 173 7.63 -8.26 1.98
CA THR A 173 7.15 -9.51 1.39
C THR A 173 8.01 -9.95 0.20
N PHE A 174 8.56 -9.01 -0.57
CA PHE A 174 9.48 -9.32 -1.65
C PHE A 174 10.76 -10.00 -1.12
N ASP A 175 11.44 -9.36 -0.17
CA ASP A 175 12.69 -9.87 0.41
C ASP A 175 12.47 -11.21 1.14
N ALA A 176 11.32 -11.38 1.82
CA ALA A 176 11.00 -12.61 2.55
C ALA A 176 10.76 -13.82 1.63
N TYR A 177 10.16 -13.62 0.45
CA TYR A 177 9.78 -14.72 -0.45
C TYR A 177 10.69 -14.88 -1.67
N ARG A 178 11.58 -13.91 -1.96
CA ARG A 178 12.57 -14.02 -3.05
C ARG A 178 13.43 -15.29 -3.01
N PRO A 179 13.85 -15.83 -1.85
CA PRO A 179 14.56 -17.12 -1.80
C PRO A 179 13.73 -18.31 -2.30
N ILE A 180 12.39 -18.21 -2.30
CA ILE A 180 11.46 -19.26 -2.75
C ILE A 180 11.03 -19.01 -4.20
N CYS A 181 10.85 -17.75 -4.59
CA CYS A 181 10.52 -17.32 -5.94
C CYS A 181 11.49 -16.21 -6.39
N PRO A 182 12.64 -16.57 -6.99
CA PRO A 182 13.64 -15.59 -7.43
C PRO A 182 13.11 -14.56 -8.43
N GLU A 183 12.15 -14.99 -9.25
CA GLU A 183 11.44 -14.20 -10.27
C GLU A 183 10.24 -13.41 -9.71
N ALA A 184 10.15 -13.25 -8.38
CA ALA A 184 9.11 -12.43 -7.77
C ALA A 184 9.16 -11.00 -8.32
N PHE A 185 7.99 -10.39 -8.51
CA PHE A 185 7.87 -9.02 -9.02
C PHE A 185 7.56 -8.06 -7.87
N LEU A 186 8.42 -7.09 -7.63
CA LEU A 186 8.20 -6.04 -6.63
C LEU A 186 7.39 -4.89 -7.24
N TYR A 187 6.34 -4.46 -6.54
CA TYR A 187 5.58 -3.25 -6.85
C TYR A 187 5.20 -2.48 -5.59
N PHE A 188 4.71 -1.25 -5.75
CA PHE A 188 4.24 -0.41 -4.65
C PHE A 188 2.84 0.11 -4.97
N ASP A 189 1.83 -0.45 -4.30
CA ASP A 189 0.45 -0.02 -4.50
C ASP A 189 0.25 1.43 -4.02
N ASN A 190 -0.32 2.26 -4.89
CA ASN A 190 -0.65 3.65 -4.58
C ASN A 190 -1.73 4.16 -5.55
N ARG A 191 -2.23 5.38 -5.35
CA ARG A 191 -3.31 5.98 -6.15
C ARG A 191 -2.86 7.23 -6.92
N VAL A 192 -1.55 7.52 -6.94
CA VAL A 192 -1.00 8.72 -7.54
C VAL A 192 -0.89 8.52 -9.05
N ARG A 193 -1.61 9.33 -9.82
CA ARG A 193 -1.46 9.32 -11.28
C ARG A 193 -0.20 10.07 -11.70
N GLU A 194 0.32 9.73 -12.88
CA GLU A 194 1.49 10.43 -13.44
C GLU A 194 1.28 11.95 -13.50
N MET A 195 0.08 12.40 -13.88
CA MET A 195 -0.29 13.82 -13.91
C MET A 195 -0.32 14.49 -12.53
N ASP A 196 -0.52 13.70 -11.47
CA ASP A 196 -0.58 14.17 -10.09
C ASP A 196 0.83 14.28 -9.47
N VAL A 197 1.88 13.79 -10.13
CA VAL A 197 3.26 13.96 -9.66
C VAL A 197 3.67 15.44 -9.76
N ILE A 198 4.40 15.94 -8.75
CA ILE A 198 4.92 17.31 -8.72
C ILE A 198 5.73 17.61 -9.98
N THR A 199 5.49 18.77 -10.59
CA THR A 199 6.21 19.21 -11.78
C THR A 199 7.64 19.64 -11.42
N PRO A 200 8.58 19.65 -12.40
CA PRO A 200 9.93 20.15 -12.17
C PRO A 200 9.96 21.60 -11.67
N GLN A 201 9.01 22.44 -12.11
CA GLN A 201 8.92 23.84 -11.69
C GLN A 201 8.46 23.97 -10.23
N GLU A 202 7.41 23.25 -9.84
CA GLU A 202 6.93 23.22 -8.45
C GLU A 202 8.01 22.68 -7.51
N LEU A 203 8.74 21.63 -7.93
CA LEU A 203 9.82 21.06 -7.14
C LEU A 203 10.97 22.06 -6.94
N ARG A 204 11.35 22.82 -7.99
CA ARG A 204 12.35 23.89 -7.86
C ARG A 204 11.91 24.96 -6.87
N ARG A 205 10.65 25.39 -6.94
CA ARG A 205 10.07 26.35 -5.98
C ARG A 205 10.13 25.83 -4.55
N LYS A 206 9.78 24.56 -4.30
CA LYS A 206 9.93 23.95 -2.97
C LYS A 206 11.39 23.96 -2.50
N ALA A 207 12.33 23.60 -3.37
CA ALA A 207 13.76 23.60 -3.04
C ALA A 207 14.29 25.01 -2.72
N GLU A 208 13.85 26.03 -3.44
CA GLU A 208 14.18 27.43 -3.14
C GLU A 208 13.60 27.87 -1.79
N GLN A 209 12.35 27.54 -1.49
CA GLN A 209 11.74 27.82 -0.18
C GLN A 209 12.48 27.12 0.97
N LEU A 210 12.86 25.86 0.79
CA LEU A 210 13.64 25.10 1.78
C LEU A 210 14.95 25.81 2.15
N ARG A 211 15.62 26.41 1.16
CA ARG A 211 16.91 27.12 1.34
C ARG A 211 16.79 28.48 2.02
N GLN A 212 15.60 29.07 2.06
CA GLN A 212 15.38 30.35 2.76
C GLN A 212 15.52 30.22 4.28
N GLY A 213 15.59 29.00 4.83
CA GLY A 213 15.86 28.77 6.25
C GLY A 213 14.69 29.07 7.18
N ALA A 214 13.48 29.26 6.64
CA ALA A 214 12.26 29.39 7.43
C ALA A 214 12.02 28.16 8.35
N PRO A 215 11.20 28.30 9.42
CA PRO A 215 10.84 27.17 10.27
C PRO A 215 10.38 25.96 9.45
N LEU A 216 10.83 24.76 9.81
CA LEU A 216 10.49 23.52 9.11
C LEU A 216 8.99 23.28 9.16
N ARG A 217 8.37 23.07 7.99
CA ARG A 217 6.96 22.69 7.86
C ARG A 217 6.86 21.17 7.84
N LEU A 218 6.65 20.58 9.01
CA LEU A 218 6.52 19.14 9.19
C LEU A 218 5.06 18.73 9.01
N VAL A 219 4.85 17.53 8.47
CA VAL A 219 3.51 16.96 8.33
C VAL A 219 3.46 15.49 8.73
N PHE A 220 2.36 15.09 9.35
CA PHE A 220 1.92 13.70 9.43
C PHE A 220 0.51 13.59 8.85
N GLY A 221 0.24 12.51 8.11
CA GLY A 221 -1.09 12.17 7.60
C GLY A 221 -1.39 10.69 7.80
N GLY A 222 -2.49 10.36 8.47
CA GLY A 222 -2.90 8.97 8.67
C GLY A 222 -3.93 8.77 9.77
N ARG A 223 -4.41 7.52 9.89
CA ARG A 223 -5.33 7.13 10.97
C ARG A 223 -4.63 7.17 12.32
N PHE A 224 -5.30 7.68 13.35
CA PHE A 224 -4.79 7.71 14.72
C PHE A 224 -5.06 6.37 15.42
N VAL A 225 -4.26 5.38 15.03
CA VAL A 225 -4.26 4.02 15.57
C VAL A 225 -2.82 3.61 15.92
N PRO A 226 -2.62 2.64 16.84
CA PRO A 226 -1.28 2.30 17.34
C PRO A 226 -0.28 1.94 16.23
N MET A 227 -0.73 1.24 15.18
CA MET A 227 0.12 0.84 14.04
C MET A 227 0.62 2.02 13.17
N LYS A 228 0.02 3.21 13.28
CA LYS A 228 0.47 4.42 12.57
C LYS A 228 1.32 5.33 13.46
N GLY A 229 1.40 5.05 14.75
CA GLY A 229 2.35 5.70 15.66
C GLY A 229 2.16 7.21 15.83
N ALA A 230 0.94 7.72 15.64
CA ALA A 230 0.65 9.15 15.84
C ALA A 230 1.03 9.61 17.27
N LEU A 231 0.93 8.73 18.26
CA LEU A 231 1.29 9.02 19.66
C LEU A 231 2.79 9.25 19.91
N TYR A 232 3.68 8.95 18.95
CA TYR A 232 5.10 9.32 19.05
C TYR A 232 5.37 10.76 18.60
N LEU A 233 4.45 11.39 17.85
CA LEU A 233 4.64 12.73 17.30
C LEU A 233 4.82 13.83 18.36
N PRO A 234 4.07 13.84 19.48
CA PRO A 234 4.29 14.84 20.54
C PRO A 234 5.67 14.73 21.17
N GLU A 235 6.21 13.52 21.32
CA GLU A 235 7.56 13.34 21.85
C GLU A 235 8.62 13.83 20.86
N VAL A 236 8.48 13.52 19.57
CA VAL A 236 9.37 14.07 18.52
C VAL A 236 9.32 15.60 18.53
N ALA A 237 8.14 16.20 18.61
CA ALA A 237 7.97 17.65 18.65
C ALA A 237 8.58 18.29 19.91
N ARG A 238 8.45 17.64 21.08
CA ARG A 238 9.11 18.06 22.32
C ARG A 238 10.63 18.08 22.13
N GLU A 239 11.20 16.98 21.66
CA GLU A 239 12.64 16.84 21.42
C GLU A 239 13.16 17.86 20.39
N LEU A 240 12.39 18.17 19.35
CA LEU A 240 12.74 19.21 18.37
C LEU A 240 12.81 20.60 19.00
N ARG A 241 11.81 20.95 19.81
CA ARG A 241 11.78 22.23 20.54
C ARG A 241 12.97 22.31 21.50
N ASP A 242 13.25 21.24 22.23
CA ASP A 242 14.33 21.19 23.21
C ASP A 242 15.72 21.26 22.54
N HIS A 243 15.85 20.77 21.29
CA HIS A 243 17.01 21.00 20.43
C HIS A 243 17.07 22.39 19.76
N GLY A 244 16.08 23.26 19.99
CA GLY A 244 16.03 24.60 19.41
C GLY A 244 15.74 24.63 17.90
N VAL A 245 15.19 23.56 17.33
CA VAL A 245 14.82 23.53 15.91
C VAL A 245 13.54 24.35 15.71
N PRO A 246 13.53 25.38 14.84
CA PRO A 246 12.28 26.09 14.53
C PRO A 246 11.42 25.23 13.60
N PHE A 247 10.20 24.88 14.03
CA PHE A 247 9.28 24.06 13.24
C PHE A 247 7.80 24.35 13.53
N GLN A 248 6.95 23.89 12.61
CA GLN A 248 5.51 23.72 12.75
C GLN A 248 5.14 22.31 12.26
N LEU A 249 4.33 21.57 13.04
CA LEU A 249 3.88 20.22 12.73
C LEU A 249 2.36 20.19 12.54
N ALA A 250 1.93 19.92 11.32
CA ALA A 250 0.53 19.69 10.99
C ALA A 250 0.21 18.19 10.98
N ILE A 251 -0.80 17.76 11.73
CA ILE A 251 -1.22 16.36 11.84
C ILE A 251 -2.63 16.22 11.26
N TYR A 252 -2.78 15.49 10.16
CA TYR A 252 -4.07 15.24 9.51
C TYR A 252 -4.55 13.81 9.76
N GLY A 253 -5.76 13.66 10.30
CA GLY A 253 -6.33 12.34 10.54
C GLY A 253 -7.45 12.32 11.56
N THR A 254 -7.95 11.12 11.83
CA THR A 254 -8.83 10.80 12.96
C THR A 254 -8.54 9.38 13.43
N GLY A 255 -8.98 9.07 14.64
CA GLY A 255 -8.95 7.71 15.18
C GLY A 255 -9.09 7.66 16.68
N PRO A 256 -9.16 6.45 17.26
CA PRO A 256 -9.33 6.25 18.69
C PRO A 256 -8.23 6.88 19.55
N ASP A 257 -7.02 7.08 19.00
CA ASP A 257 -5.90 7.66 19.73
C ASP A 257 -5.93 9.21 19.80
N GLU A 258 -6.91 9.87 19.17
CA GLU A 258 -6.98 11.34 19.13
C GLU A 258 -7.02 12.00 20.52
N PRO A 259 -7.82 11.54 21.50
CA PRO A 259 -7.83 12.14 22.84
C PRO A 259 -6.48 12.05 23.54
N ALA A 260 -5.79 10.91 23.39
CA ALA A 260 -4.46 10.70 23.95
C ALA A 260 -3.41 11.60 23.27
N LEU A 261 -3.52 11.78 21.95
CA LEU A 261 -2.66 12.68 21.17
C LEU A 261 -2.81 14.13 21.63
N ARG A 262 -4.05 14.63 21.79
CA ARG A 262 -4.34 15.98 22.29
C ARG A 262 -3.79 16.20 23.70
N SER A 263 -4.05 15.24 24.60
CA SER A 263 -3.55 15.30 25.98
C SER A 263 -2.01 15.35 26.04
N ALA A 264 -1.32 14.63 25.16
CA ALA A 264 0.14 14.67 25.09
C ALA A 264 0.67 16.02 24.58
N ILE A 265 0.03 16.62 23.57
CA ILE A 265 0.37 17.97 23.07
C ILE A 265 0.23 19.01 24.19
N GLU A 266 -0.87 18.96 24.95
CA GLU A 266 -1.10 19.85 26.07
C GLU A 266 -0.09 19.65 27.20
N ARG A 267 0.15 18.39 27.59
CA ARG A 267 1.10 18.01 28.64
C ARG A 267 2.52 18.50 28.33
N TYR A 268 2.93 18.46 27.07
CA TYR A 268 4.24 18.92 26.65
C TYR A 268 4.29 20.41 26.28
N ALA A 269 3.17 21.15 26.41
CA ALA A 269 3.06 22.55 26.04
C ALA A 269 3.50 22.81 24.58
N LEU A 270 2.90 22.09 23.64
CA LEU A 270 3.26 22.10 22.20
C LEU A 270 2.21 22.80 21.31
N GLN A 271 1.23 23.50 21.89
CA GLN A 271 0.10 24.11 21.16
C GLN A 271 0.55 25.13 20.11
N ASP A 272 1.66 25.82 20.32
CA ASP A 272 2.22 26.79 19.37
C ASP A 272 3.04 26.15 18.24
N HIS A 273 3.29 24.83 18.33
CA HIS A 273 4.12 24.07 17.38
C HIS A 273 3.35 22.97 16.65
N VAL A 274 2.25 22.47 17.21
CA VAL A 274 1.56 21.27 16.73
C VAL A 274 0.07 21.53 16.57
N THR A 275 -0.44 21.36 15.35
CA THR A 275 -1.88 21.49 15.05
C THR A 275 -2.46 20.19 14.53
N ILE A 276 -3.59 19.75 15.09
CA ILE A 276 -4.37 18.61 14.58
C ILE A 276 -5.49 19.13 13.69
N HIS A 277 -5.55 18.60 12.47
CA HIS A 277 -6.56 18.88 11.46
C HIS A 277 -7.42 17.66 11.16
N ALA A 278 -8.67 17.91 10.76
CA ALA A 278 -9.53 16.89 10.21
C ALA A 278 -8.93 16.30 8.91
N PRO A 279 -9.27 15.04 8.55
CA PRO A 279 -8.91 14.46 7.27
C PRO A 279 -9.44 15.32 6.12
N ILE A 280 -8.64 15.43 5.07
CA ILE A 280 -8.99 16.13 3.83
C ILE A 280 -9.06 15.13 2.68
N ASP A 281 -9.82 15.47 1.64
CA ASP A 281 -9.91 14.65 0.43
C ASP A 281 -8.53 14.46 -0.21
N PHE A 282 -8.29 13.25 -0.72
CA PHE A 282 -6.98 12.88 -1.23
C PHE A 282 -6.56 13.72 -2.45
N ARG A 283 -7.46 13.86 -3.43
CA ARG A 283 -7.13 14.51 -4.71
C ARG A 283 -7.24 16.03 -4.63
N SER A 284 -8.32 16.53 -4.07
CA SER A 284 -8.64 17.97 -4.03
C SER A 284 -7.99 18.71 -2.86
N GLY A 285 -7.57 18.00 -1.80
CA GLY A 285 -6.96 18.59 -0.61
C GLY A 285 -5.52 18.15 -0.36
N TRP A 286 -5.32 16.86 -0.07
CA TRP A 286 -4.05 16.31 0.42
C TRP A 286 -2.90 16.47 -0.59
N VAL A 287 -3.11 16.07 -1.84
CA VAL A 287 -2.07 16.16 -2.88
C VAL A 287 -1.66 17.63 -3.15
N PRO A 288 -2.58 18.58 -3.41
CA PRO A 288 -2.22 20.00 -3.54
C PRO A 288 -1.49 20.54 -2.31
N PHE A 289 -1.99 20.26 -1.11
CA PHE A 289 -1.34 20.69 0.14
C PHE A 289 0.10 20.18 0.24
N LEU A 290 0.34 18.89 -0.01
CA LEU A 290 1.69 18.31 0.04
C LEU A 290 2.64 18.93 -0.98
N LYS A 291 2.16 19.24 -2.20
CA LYS A 291 2.98 19.90 -3.23
C LYS A 291 3.40 21.32 -2.82
N GLU A 292 2.60 22.01 -2.03
CA GLU A 292 2.82 23.42 -1.74
C GLU A 292 3.48 23.69 -0.39
N VAL A 293 3.04 23.00 0.66
CA VAL A 293 3.28 23.46 2.03
C VAL A 293 4.39 22.70 2.76
N PRO A 294 4.34 21.37 2.97
CA PRO A 294 5.28 20.72 3.85
C PRO A 294 6.66 20.53 3.23
N ASP A 295 7.66 20.58 4.09
CA ASP A 295 9.07 20.36 3.79
C ASP A 295 9.48 18.90 4.03
N LEU A 296 8.86 18.25 5.01
CA LEU A 296 9.22 16.91 5.46
C LEU A 296 8.00 16.20 6.04
N PHE A 297 7.80 14.94 5.64
CA PHE A 297 6.81 14.07 6.28
C PHE A 297 7.46 13.29 7.41
N VAL A 298 6.84 13.30 8.60
CA VAL A 298 7.33 12.58 9.79
C VAL A 298 6.54 11.27 9.92
N CYS A 299 7.18 10.13 9.70
CA CYS A 299 6.55 8.81 9.66
C CYS A 299 6.94 7.95 10.88
N CYS A 300 6.12 8.00 11.92
CA CYS A 300 6.33 7.21 13.14
C CYS A 300 5.70 5.79 13.08
N HIS A 301 5.53 5.21 11.90
CA HIS A 301 4.87 3.90 11.73
C HIS A 301 5.69 2.76 12.37
N PRO A 302 5.18 2.06 13.41
CA PRO A 302 5.91 0.95 14.00
C PRO A 302 5.80 -0.36 13.22
N GLN A 303 4.70 -0.53 12.47
CA GLN A 303 4.42 -1.75 11.71
C GLN A 303 5.17 -1.73 10.37
N GLY A 304 5.65 -2.90 9.94
CA GLY A 304 6.45 -3.05 8.71
C GLY A 304 5.64 -3.37 7.45
N ASP A 305 4.33 -3.12 7.40
CA ASP A 305 3.50 -3.35 6.21
C ASP A 305 3.76 -2.30 5.11
N PRO A 306 3.54 -2.65 3.82
CA PRO A 306 3.61 -1.66 2.74
C PRO A 306 2.63 -0.50 3.00
N SER A 307 3.07 0.72 2.70
CA SER A 307 2.27 1.93 2.91
C SER A 307 2.26 2.78 1.64
N SER A 308 1.06 3.02 1.08
CA SER A 308 0.90 3.90 -0.08
C SER A 308 1.37 5.33 0.21
N THR A 309 1.31 5.75 1.47
CA THR A 309 1.81 7.04 1.96
C THR A 309 3.22 7.34 1.48
N TYR A 310 4.12 6.35 1.39
CA TYR A 310 5.49 6.60 0.93
C TYR A 310 5.51 7.11 -0.51
N SER A 311 4.76 6.47 -1.41
CA SER A 311 4.63 6.91 -2.80
C SER A 311 3.83 8.20 -2.93
N GLU A 312 2.74 8.35 -2.17
CA GLU A 312 1.86 9.54 -2.17
C GLU A 312 2.57 10.82 -1.72
N VAL A 313 3.41 10.71 -0.69
CA VAL A 313 4.19 11.84 -0.19
C VAL A 313 5.36 12.14 -1.12
N SER A 314 6.05 11.10 -1.59
CA SER A 314 7.19 11.25 -2.49
C SER A 314 6.81 11.85 -3.84
N SER A 315 5.63 11.53 -4.36
CA SER A 315 5.12 12.12 -5.60
C SER A 315 4.88 13.62 -5.49
N CYS A 316 4.71 14.13 -4.28
CA CYS A 316 4.54 15.56 -4.03
C CYS A 316 5.88 16.28 -3.77
N GLY A 317 7.02 15.59 -3.96
CA GLY A 317 8.35 16.17 -3.72
C GLY A 317 8.62 16.42 -2.24
N VAL A 318 8.05 15.60 -1.36
CA VAL A 318 8.23 15.69 0.09
C VAL A 318 9.06 14.49 0.54
N PRO A 319 10.28 14.70 1.06
CA PRO A 319 11.06 13.65 1.71
C PRO A 319 10.38 13.12 2.97
N ILE A 320 10.85 11.98 3.47
CA ILE A 320 10.27 11.33 4.65
C ILE A 320 11.35 11.11 5.70
N ALA A 321 11.10 11.47 6.96
CA ALA A 321 11.91 11.04 8.11
C ALA A 321 11.05 10.16 9.00
N GLY A 322 11.55 9.01 9.45
CA GLY A 322 10.71 8.07 10.19
C GLY A 322 11.44 6.88 10.79
N PHE A 323 10.70 6.06 11.51
CA PHE A 323 11.23 4.84 12.13
C PHE A 323 11.64 3.80 11.08
N ASP A 324 12.70 3.06 11.37
CA ASP A 324 13.31 2.01 10.54
C ASP A 324 12.49 0.72 10.45
N ASN A 325 11.17 0.82 10.26
CA ASN A 325 10.32 -0.32 9.95
C ASN A 325 10.73 -0.97 8.60
N GLU A 326 10.35 -2.22 8.38
CA GLU A 326 10.81 -3.03 7.24
C GLU A 326 10.43 -2.41 5.88
N ALA A 327 9.21 -1.84 5.78
CA ALA A 327 8.74 -1.22 4.55
C ALA A 327 9.48 0.10 4.27
N PHE A 328 9.70 0.92 5.30
CA PHE A 328 10.38 2.20 5.14
C PHE A 328 11.88 2.03 4.87
N CYS A 329 12.53 1.05 5.50
CA CYS A 329 13.91 0.68 5.18
C CYS A 329 14.07 0.30 3.71
N GLY A 330 13.15 -0.49 3.17
CA GLY A 330 13.21 -0.88 1.77
C GLY A 330 12.83 0.25 0.81
N PHE A 331 11.87 1.11 1.18
CA PHE A 331 11.61 2.34 0.46
C PHE A 331 12.87 3.21 0.39
N GLN A 332 13.53 3.45 1.52
CA GLN A 332 14.77 4.24 1.57
C GLN A 332 15.89 3.63 0.72
N ARG A 333 16.06 2.31 0.77
CA ARG A 333 17.06 1.60 -0.04
C ARG A 333 16.84 1.78 -1.54
N LEU A 334 15.58 1.86 -1.99
CA LEU A 334 15.24 1.93 -3.41
C LEU A 334 15.11 3.37 -3.93
N SER A 335 14.58 4.29 -3.11
CA SER A 335 14.37 5.68 -3.50
C SER A 335 15.54 6.60 -3.14
N GLY A 336 16.24 6.32 -2.04
CA GLY A 336 17.22 7.22 -1.44
C GLY A 336 16.62 8.54 -0.93
N ALA A 337 15.30 8.58 -0.72
CA ALA A 337 14.51 9.78 -0.40
C ALA A 337 13.93 9.81 1.03
N GLY A 338 14.34 8.87 1.88
CA GLY A 338 13.98 8.75 3.28
C GLY A 338 15.15 9.02 4.23
N PHE A 339 14.84 9.25 5.50
CA PHE A 339 15.79 9.39 6.59
C PHE A 339 15.32 8.52 7.76
N LEU A 340 16.17 7.57 8.16
CA LEU A 340 15.80 6.53 9.12
C LEU A 340 16.23 6.93 10.54
N ALA A 341 15.37 6.63 11.51
CA ALA A 341 15.68 6.65 12.93
C ALA A 341 15.35 5.28 13.55
N PRO A 342 16.04 4.88 14.64
CA PRO A 342 15.72 3.64 15.34
C PRO A 342 14.24 3.54 15.73
N MET A 343 13.71 2.33 15.62
CA MET A 343 12.32 2.01 15.94
C MET A 343 11.88 2.54 17.31
N LYS A 344 10.83 3.37 17.33
CA LYS A 344 10.22 3.95 18.54
C LYS A 344 11.14 4.90 19.33
N ASP A 345 12.21 5.41 18.71
CA ASP A 345 13.10 6.39 19.33
C ASP A 345 12.80 7.80 18.79
N ALA A 346 11.92 8.50 19.50
CA ALA A 346 11.50 9.85 19.13
C ALA A 346 12.66 10.87 19.21
N GLY A 347 13.58 10.70 20.16
CA GLY A 347 14.76 11.56 20.33
C GLY A 347 15.71 11.44 19.15
N LYS A 348 16.00 10.22 18.70
CA LYS A 348 16.83 10.00 17.50
C LYS A 348 16.14 10.47 16.22
N LEU A 349 14.82 10.34 16.12
CA LEU A 349 14.09 10.92 15.00
C LEU A 349 14.16 12.45 14.99
N ALA A 350 14.03 13.10 16.14
CA ALA A 350 14.21 14.54 16.28
C ALA A 350 15.65 14.97 15.95
N GLN A 351 16.67 14.19 16.35
CA GLN A 351 18.07 14.44 16.00
C GLN A 351 18.27 14.40 14.46
N VAL A 352 17.72 13.39 13.78
CA VAL A 352 17.76 13.29 12.31
C VAL A 352 17.13 14.52 11.67
N ILE A 353 15.97 14.96 12.17
CA ILE A 353 15.28 16.16 11.65
C ILE A 353 16.10 17.43 11.93
N ALA A 354 16.78 17.54 13.07
CA ALA A 354 17.66 18.65 13.40
C ALA A 354 18.87 18.73 12.45
N GLU A 355 19.47 17.58 12.11
CA GLU A 355 20.54 17.51 11.11
C GLU A 355 20.05 17.96 9.71
N LEU A 356 18.82 17.60 9.34
CA LEU A 356 18.19 18.05 8.08
C LEU A 356 17.82 19.53 8.11
N HIS A 357 17.50 20.08 9.27
CA HIS A 357 17.30 21.51 9.44
C HIS A 357 18.60 22.29 9.16
N ALA A 358 19.72 21.79 9.69
CA ALA A 358 21.04 22.37 9.52
C ALA A 358 21.58 22.23 8.08
N ASP A 359 21.21 21.16 7.38
CA ASP A 359 21.59 20.90 5.99
C ASP A 359 20.36 20.74 5.08
N ARG A 360 19.83 21.89 4.62
CA ARG A 360 18.65 21.95 3.75
C ARG A 360 18.88 21.38 2.35
N GLU A 361 20.12 21.29 1.89
CA GLU A 361 20.41 20.68 0.59
C GLU A 361 20.09 19.19 0.60
N ARG A 362 20.29 18.49 1.72
CA ARG A 362 19.89 17.08 1.85
C ARG A 362 18.39 16.89 1.62
N LEU A 363 17.55 17.80 2.11
CA LEU A 363 16.11 17.77 1.86
C LEU A 363 15.78 18.02 0.38
N ALA A 364 16.41 19.01 -0.24
CA ALA A 364 16.20 19.32 -1.66
C ALA A 364 16.62 18.14 -2.58
N ILE A 365 17.76 17.51 -2.30
CA ILE A 365 18.24 16.33 -3.02
C ILE A 365 17.29 15.14 -2.81
N ALA A 366 16.87 14.90 -1.57
CA ALA A 366 15.91 13.83 -1.27
C ALA A 366 14.57 14.05 -1.98
N ALA A 367 14.10 15.29 -2.11
CA ALA A 367 12.86 15.62 -2.82
C ALA A 367 12.95 15.31 -4.32
N GLN A 368 14.11 15.54 -4.94
CA GLN A 368 14.36 15.14 -6.34
C GLN A 368 14.34 13.63 -6.51
N LYS A 369 15.00 12.89 -5.60
CA LYS A 369 14.98 11.43 -5.58
C LYS A 369 13.58 10.88 -5.36
N ALA A 370 12.81 11.49 -4.46
CA ALA A 370 11.42 11.15 -4.17
C ALA A 370 10.56 11.24 -5.43
N ARG A 371 10.66 12.35 -6.16
CA ARG A 371 9.98 12.56 -7.45
C ARG A 371 10.39 11.53 -8.49
N ALA A 372 11.69 11.27 -8.64
CA ALA A 372 12.21 10.30 -9.61
C ALA A 372 11.66 8.89 -9.35
N PHE A 373 11.64 8.47 -8.09
CA PHE A 373 11.02 7.21 -7.68
C PHE A 373 9.52 7.20 -7.97
N ALA A 374 8.80 8.28 -7.61
CA ALA A 374 7.36 8.37 -7.83
C ALA A 374 6.94 8.30 -9.30
N ILE A 375 7.72 8.86 -10.24
CA ILE A 375 7.43 8.74 -11.69
C ILE A 375 7.49 7.28 -12.14
N GLN A 376 8.53 6.55 -11.71
CA GLN A 376 8.67 5.14 -12.07
C GLN A 376 7.57 4.27 -11.45
N HIS A 377 7.01 4.72 -10.32
CA HIS A 377 6.02 4.00 -9.53
C HIS A 377 4.65 4.70 -9.49
N SER A 378 4.33 5.53 -10.49
CA SER A 378 2.98 6.09 -10.65
C SER A 378 1.97 4.97 -10.83
N PHE A 379 0.69 5.28 -10.64
CA PHE A 379 -0.40 4.33 -10.77
C PHE A 379 -0.36 3.64 -12.14
N GLU A 380 -0.35 4.41 -13.22
CA GLU A 380 -0.32 3.89 -14.59
C GLU A 380 0.96 3.06 -14.86
N ALA A 381 2.13 3.58 -14.48
CA ALA A 381 3.40 2.89 -14.70
C ALA A 381 3.52 1.57 -13.91
N THR A 382 2.97 1.55 -12.69
CA THR A 382 2.95 0.35 -11.84
C THR A 382 2.02 -0.70 -12.44
N PHE A 383 0.79 -0.35 -12.80
CA PHE A 383 -0.16 -1.30 -13.38
C PHE A 383 0.31 -1.82 -14.73
N LYS A 384 0.88 -0.98 -15.60
CA LYS A 384 1.48 -1.42 -16.86
C LYS A 384 2.55 -2.50 -16.66
N ARG A 385 3.54 -2.27 -15.79
CA ARG A 385 4.60 -3.26 -15.52
C ARG A 385 4.07 -4.52 -14.86
N ARG A 386 3.04 -4.40 -14.01
CA ARG A 386 2.35 -5.57 -13.43
C ARG A 386 1.65 -6.39 -14.51
N THR A 387 0.98 -5.76 -15.48
CA THR A 387 0.37 -6.44 -16.63
C THR A 387 1.42 -7.13 -17.48
N GLU A 388 2.53 -6.46 -17.80
CA GLU A 388 3.65 -7.06 -18.56
C GLU A 388 4.17 -8.32 -17.86
N ASN A 389 4.36 -8.25 -16.54
CA ASN A 389 4.73 -9.40 -15.74
C ASN A 389 3.68 -10.53 -15.80
N TYR A 390 2.39 -10.21 -15.71
CA TYR A 390 1.31 -11.19 -15.86
C TYR A 390 1.31 -11.85 -17.23
N ILE A 391 1.48 -11.09 -18.31
CA ILE A 391 1.53 -11.60 -19.68
C ILE A 391 2.66 -12.63 -19.79
N CYS A 392 3.86 -12.32 -19.28
CA CYS A 392 4.99 -13.25 -19.28
C CYS A 392 4.74 -14.56 -18.53
N LYS A 393 3.83 -14.58 -17.54
CA LYS A 393 3.47 -15.77 -16.76
C LYS A 393 2.18 -16.47 -17.23
N SER A 394 1.53 -15.95 -18.27
CA SER A 394 0.24 -16.43 -18.76
C SER A 394 0.36 -17.47 -19.88
N LEU A 395 -0.78 -18.02 -20.32
CA LEU A 395 -0.87 -18.86 -21.52
C LEU A 395 -0.76 -18.08 -22.84
N LEU A 396 -0.74 -16.75 -22.81
CA LEU A 396 -0.62 -15.91 -24.02
C LEU A 396 0.75 -16.04 -24.69
N THR A 397 1.80 -16.33 -23.90
CA THR A 397 3.19 -16.44 -24.40
C THR A 397 3.59 -17.87 -24.75
N LYS A 398 2.76 -18.86 -24.42
CA LYS A 398 2.98 -20.26 -24.79
C LYS A 398 2.38 -20.48 -26.19
N THR A 399 3.24 -20.61 -27.18
CA THR A 399 2.91 -20.88 -28.59
C THR A 399 2.61 -22.37 -28.79
#